data_AF-A0AAE0ZTV8-F1
#
_entry.id   AF-A0AAE0ZTV8-F1
#
_cell.length_a   1.000
_cell.length_b   1.000
_cell.length_c   1.000
_cell.angle_alpha   90.00
_cell.angle_beta   90.00
_cell.angle_gamma   90.00
#
_symmetry.space_group_name_H-M   'P 1'
#
loop_
_entity.id
_entity.type
_entity.pdbx_description
1 polymer ?
#
loop_
_entity_poly.entity_id
_entity_poly.type
_entity_poly.pdbx_seq_one_letter_code
_entity_poly.pdbx_strand_id
1 'polypeptide(L)'
;MDATNFKCWKDHSNRATINKGSYKLSNMAVVQFRRGARLLFYKKAHGSNSSFLIADFLKKKSDISVLPEDRSTPRGIPALKKDSTVKILCPLMPRSRALFWEQLPQIMKLLILSILFKS
;
A
#
# COMPACT_ATOMS: atom_id res chain seq x y z
N MET A 1 0.21 23.13 -0.06
CA MET A 1 0.44 21.78 -0.62
C MET A 1 -0.82 20.98 -0.35
N ASP A 2 -1.62 20.71 -1.38
CA ASP A 2 -2.86 19.95 -1.22
C ASP A 2 -2.54 18.51 -0.82
N ALA A 3 -2.80 18.17 0.45
CA ALA A 3 -2.59 16.85 1.04
C ALA A 3 -3.53 15.76 0.47
N THR A 4 -4.26 16.07 -0.60
CA THR A 4 -5.27 15.21 -1.24
C THR A 4 -4.73 14.41 -2.41
N ASN A 5 -3.56 14.74 -2.97
CA ASN A 5 -3.11 14.11 -4.21
C ASN A 5 -2.30 12.83 -3.96
N PHE A 6 -3.00 11.72 -3.77
CA PHE A 6 -2.40 10.40 -3.67
C PHE A 6 -2.63 9.60 -4.94
N LYS A 7 -1.56 9.02 -5.48
CA LYS A 7 -1.60 8.19 -6.69
C LYS A 7 -2.16 6.78 -6.40
N CYS A 8 -2.97 6.27 -7.32
CA CYS A 8 -3.47 4.89 -7.34
C CYS A 8 -2.39 3.93 -7.87
N TRP A 9 -1.37 3.68 -7.05
CA TRP A 9 -0.30 2.75 -7.41
C TRP A 9 -0.86 1.35 -7.63
N LYS A 10 -0.79 0.87 -8.87
CA LYS A 10 -1.07 -0.52 -9.20
C LYS A 10 0.08 -1.38 -8.71
N ASP A 11 -0.25 -2.43 -7.98
CA ASP A 11 0.73 -3.41 -7.52
C ASP A 11 1.22 -4.24 -8.73
N HIS A 12 2.40 -3.91 -9.22
CA HIS A 12 3.07 -4.62 -10.31
C HIS A 12 3.97 -5.76 -9.82
N SER A 13 3.87 -6.13 -8.54
CA SER A 13 4.67 -7.23 -7.99
C SER A 13 4.29 -8.58 -8.60
N ASN A 14 5.30 -9.42 -8.83
CA ASN A 14 5.12 -10.79 -9.28
C ASN A 14 4.73 -11.69 -8.09
N ARG A 15 3.44 -11.64 -7.72
CA ARG A 15 2.90 -12.39 -6.58
C ARG A 15 3.15 -13.90 -6.64
N ALA A 16 3.22 -14.49 -7.85
CA ALA A 16 3.53 -15.91 -8.00
C ALA A 16 4.93 -16.26 -7.46
N THR A 17 5.92 -15.38 -7.68
CA THR A 17 7.27 -15.56 -7.13
C THR A 17 7.33 -15.30 -5.62
N ILE A 18 6.59 -14.29 -5.14
CA ILE A 18 6.50 -13.94 -3.71
C ILE A 18 5.88 -15.08 -2.91
N ASN A 19 4.77 -15.65 -3.39
CA ASN A 19 4.04 -16.72 -2.71
C ASN A 19 4.82 -18.04 -2.63
N LYS A 20 5.73 -18.28 -3.59
CA LYS A 20 6.69 -19.39 -3.53
C LYS A 20 7.78 -19.22 -2.46
N GLY A 21 7.75 -18.13 -1.69
CA GLY A 21 8.68 -17.89 -0.58
C GLY A 21 10.08 -17.45 -0.98
N SER A 22 10.31 -17.18 -2.27
CA SER A 22 11.63 -16.88 -2.83
C SER A 22 12.27 -15.61 -2.28
N TYR A 23 11.46 -14.61 -1.86
CA TYR A 23 11.93 -13.27 -1.49
C TYR A 23 11.42 -12.79 -0.12
N LYS A 24 11.35 -13.66 0.88
CA LYS A 24 11.00 -13.23 2.25
C LYS A 24 12.19 -12.48 2.87
N LEU A 25 11.91 -11.32 3.48
CA LEU A 25 12.94 -10.53 4.19
C LEU A 25 13.60 -11.32 5.33
N SER A 26 12.87 -12.24 5.96
CA SER A 26 13.41 -13.15 6.98
C SER A 26 14.58 -14.01 6.49
N ASN A 27 14.70 -14.20 5.17
CA ASN A 27 15.73 -15.03 4.55
C ASN A 27 16.90 -14.19 4.00
N MET A 28 16.94 -12.88 4.31
CA MET A 28 17.94 -11.94 3.81
C MET A 28 18.70 -11.32 4.98
N ALA A 29 20.02 -11.38 4.92
CA ALA A 29 20.92 -10.78 5.92
C ALA A 29 21.33 -9.36 5.53
N VAL A 30 21.54 -9.13 4.23
CA VAL A 30 21.94 -7.82 3.69
C VAL A 30 21.08 -7.52 2.47
N VAL A 31 20.56 -6.31 2.40
CA VAL A 31 19.80 -5.81 1.25
C VAL A 31 20.47 -4.54 0.74
N GLN A 32 20.62 -4.42 -0.57
CA GLN A 32 21.19 -3.27 -1.24
C GLN A 32 20.24 -2.78 -2.33
N PHE A 33 19.91 -1.49 -2.28
CA PHE A 33 19.19 -0.79 -3.33
C PHE A 33 20.18 0.09 -4.07
N ARG A 34 20.28 -0.09 -5.38
CA ARG A 34 21.19 0.67 -6.24
C ARG A 34 20.39 1.72 -6.99
N ARG A 35 20.85 2.97 -6.96
CA ARG A 35 20.20 4.05 -7.72
C ARG A 35 20.14 3.69 -9.20
N GLY A 36 18.96 3.85 -9.80
CA GLY A 36 18.72 3.51 -11.21
C GLY A 36 18.46 2.02 -11.48
N ALA A 37 18.70 1.13 -10.50
CA ALA A 37 18.35 -0.27 -10.63
C ALA A 37 16.93 -0.52 -10.10
N ARG A 38 16.18 -1.38 -10.80
CA ARG A 38 14.82 -1.81 -10.42
C ARG A 38 14.79 -3.21 -9.82
N LEU A 39 15.96 -3.73 -9.47
CA LEU A 39 16.17 -5.06 -8.96
C LEU A 39 16.56 -4.98 -7.49
N LEU A 40 16.16 -5.98 -6.73
CA LEU A 40 16.59 -6.14 -5.35
C LEU A 40 17.90 -6.92 -5.33
N PHE A 41 18.95 -6.36 -4.73
CA PHE A 41 20.20 -7.06 -4.51
C PHE A 41 20.26 -7.48 -3.05
N TYR A 42 20.49 -8.77 -2.77
CA TYR A 42 20.52 -9.26 -1.40
C TYR A 42 21.54 -10.37 -1.17
N LYS A 43 21.92 -10.57 0.09
CA LYS A 43 22.75 -11.68 0.57
C LYS A 43 21.98 -12.46 1.63
N LYS A 44 22.21 -13.76 1.71
CA LYS A 44 21.64 -14.62 2.76
C LYS A 44 22.48 -14.67 4.05
N ALA A 45 23.73 -14.21 3.98
CA ALA A 45 24.66 -14.15 5.11
C ALA A 45 25.47 -12.85 5.09
N HIS A 46 26.03 -12.44 6.23
CA HIS A 46 26.83 -11.22 6.36
C HIS A 46 28.27 -11.34 5.83
N GLY A 47 28.70 -12.52 5.37
CA GLY A 47 30.07 -12.76 4.91
C GLY A 47 30.49 -11.84 3.75
N SER A 48 31.67 -11.24 3.87
CA SER A 48 32.26 -10.32 2.89
C SER A 48 32.36 -10.93 1.48
N ASN A 49 32.73 -12.22 1.41
CA ASN A 49 32.97 -12.94 0.15
C ASN A 49 31.70 -13.45 -0.54
N SER A 50 30.52 -13.32 0.09
CA SER A 50 29.27 -13.75 -0.55
C SER A 50 28.84 -12.76 -1.62
N SER A 51 28.53 -13.26 -2.82
CA SER A 51 28.00 -12.44 -3.91
C SER A 51 26.55 -12.03 -3.65
N PHE A 52 26.14 -10.90 -4.24
CA PHE A 52 24.75 -10.48 -4.20
C PHE A 52 23.91 -11.33 -5.15
N LEU A 53 22.84 -11.92 -4.61
CA LEU A 53 21.74 -12.47 -5.39
C LEU A 53 20.85 -11.33 -5.88
N ILE A 54 20.22 -11.55 -7.03
CA ILE A 54 19.36 -10.57 -7.69
C ILE A 54 17.94 -11.14 -7.72
N ALA A 55 17.00 -10.34 -7.23
CA ALA A 55 15.58 -10.65 -7.31
C ALA A 55 14.88 -9.60 -8.17
N ASP A 56 14.23 -10.07 -9.23
CA ASP A 56 13.22 -9.31 -9.95
C ASP A 56 11.86 -9.61 -9.34
N PHE A 57 11.33 -8.61 -8.64
CA PHE A 57 10.03 -8.70 -7.97
C PHE A 57 8.91 -8.08 -8.82
N LEU A 58 9.21 -7.51 -9.99
CA LEU A 58 8.22 -6.89 -10.86
C LEU A 58 7.73 -7.86 -11.95
N LYS A 59 6.53 -7.63 -12.46
CA LYS A 59 6.02 -8.32 -13.66
C LYS A 59 6.76 -7.81 -14.88
N LYS A 60 7.16 -8.69 -15.81
CA LYS A 60 7.83 -8.32 -17.09
C LYS A 60 7.06 -7.28 -17.92
N LYS A 61 5.73 -7.28 -17.85
CA LYS A 61 4.84 -6.32 -18.55
C LYS A 61 4.48 -5.08 -17.71
N SER A 62 5.23 -4.80 -16.64
CA SER A 62 4.99 -3.59 -15.85
C SER A 62 5.54 -2.38 -16.60
N ASP A 63 4.64 -1.52 -17.04
CA ASP A 63 5.04 -0.21 -17.53
C ASP A 63 5.14 0.74 -16.33
N ILE A 64 6.36 1.22 -16.12
CA ILE A 64 6.74 2.05 -14.98
C ILE A 64 7.04 3.49 -15.43
N SER A 65 6.92 3.75 -16.73
CA SER A 65 7.01 5.09 -17.30
C SER A 65 5.70 5.86 -17.12
N VAL A 66 4.58 5.13 -17.01
CA VAL A 66 3.25 5.70 -16.80
C VAL A 66 3.08 6.04 -15.32
N LEU A 67 2.83 7.32 -15.03
CA LEU A 67 2.43 7.76 -13.71
C LEU A 67 1.07 7.12 -13.35
N PRO A 68 0.89 6.63 -12.12
CA PRO A 68 -0.40 6.08 -11.73
C PRO A 68 -1.49 7.17 -11.78
N GLU A 69 -2.72 6.73 -11.92
CA GLU A 69 -3.87 7.63 -11.93
C GLU A 69 -4.01 8.34 -10.58
N ASP A 70 -4.52 9.57 -10.62
CA ASP A 70 -4.89 10.29 -9.40
C ASP A 70 -6.10 9.65 -8.74
N ARG A 71 -6.10 9.64 -7.41
CA ARG A 71 -7.26 9.19 -6.66
C ARG A 71 -8.34 10.24 -6.71
N SER A 72 -9.46 9.90 -7.36
CA SER A 72 -10.69 10.69 -7.33
C SER A 72 -11.42 10.61 -5.99
N THR A 73 -11.15 9.58 -5.18
CA THR A 73 -11.84 9.35 -3.91
C THR A 73 -10.90 9.57 -2.71
N PRO A 74 -11.36 10.28 -1.67
CA PRO A 74 -10.56 10.49 -0.47
C PRO A 74 -10.30 9.17 0.24
N ARG A 75 -9.09 9.03 0.81
CA ARG A 75 -8.81 7.96 1.76
C ARG A 75 -9.57 8.24 3.05
N GLY A 76 -10.72 7.60 3.21
CA GLY A 76 -11.45 7.57 4.46
C GLY A 76 -11.41 6.20 5.12
N ILE A 77 -12.10 6.09 6.25
CA ILE A 77 -12.47 4.79 6.82
C ILE A 77 -13.96 4.54 6.55
N PRO A 78 -14.42 3.27 6.47
CA PRO A 78 -15.84 2.97 6.41
C PRO A 78 -16.58 3.62 7.59
N ALA A 79 -17.76 4.18 7.35
CA ALA A 79 -18.56 4.86 8.38
C ALA A 79 -18.71 3.99 9.65
N LEU A 80 -19.11 2.72 9.49
CA LEU A 80 -19.21 1.77 10.59
C LEU A 80 -17.95 1.65 11.46
N LYS A 81 -16.75 1.71 10.85
CA LYS A 81 -15.48 1.66 11.59
C LYS A 81 -15.13 3.00 12.24
N LYS A 82 -15.51 4.11 11.62
CA LYS A 82 -15.38 5.44 12.23
C LYS A 82 -16.23 5.51 13.47
N ASP A 83 -17.49 5.13 13.36
CA ASP A 83 -18.48 5.26 14.43
C ASP A 83 -18.11 4.38 15.62
N SER A 84 -17.61 3.15 15.39
CA SER A 84 -17.12 2.30 16.49
C SER A 84 -15.89 2.89 17.18
N THR A 85 -14.96 3.48 16.41
CA THR A 85 -13.75 4.13 16.95
C THR A 85 -14.12 5.38 17.75
N VAL A 86 -15.01 6.22 17.22
CA VAL A 86 -15.49 7.43 17.90
C VAL A 86 -16.25 7.07 19.16
N LYS A 87 -17.11 6.05 19.12
CA LYS A 87 -17.89 5.65 20.30
C LYS A 87 -17.06 4.99 21.40
N ILE A 88 -16.09 4.15 21.05
CA ILE A 88 -15.35 3.32 22.02
C ILE A 88 -14.04 3.98 22.44
N LEU A 89 -13.25 4.47 21.49
CA LEU A 89 -11.89 4.94 21.75
C LEU A 89 -11.83 6.44 22.06
N CYS A 90 -12.65 7.29 21.41
CA CYS A 90 -12.57 8.74 21.63
C CYS A 90 -12.85 9.20 23.07
N PRO A 91 -13.77 8.58 23.83
CA PRO A 91 -13.96 8.92 25.25
C PRO A 91 -12.75 8.60 26.14
N LEU A 92 -11.89 7.67 25.71
CA LEU A 92 -10.72 7.22 26.47
C LEU A 92 -9.43 7.98 26.12
N MET A 93 -9.50 8.95 25.20
CA MET A 93 -8.33 9.70 24.75
C MET A 93 -8.45 11.20 25.02
N PRO A 94 -7.33 11.93 25.13
CA PRO A 94 -7.35 13.38 25.23
C PRO A 94 -8.07 14.02 24.03
N ARG A 95 -8.76 15.15 24.26
CA ARG A 95 -9.56 15.85 23.23
C ARG A 95 -8.77 16.16 21.96
N SER A 96 -7.50 16.53 22.09
CA SER A 96 -6.61 16.81 20.96
C SER A 96 -6.46 15.62 19.98
N ARG A 97 -6.50 14.38 20.50
CA ARG A 97 -6.43 13.17 19.69
C ARG A 97 -7.80 12.71 19.18
N ALA A 98 -8.86 12.96 19.96
CA ALA A 98 -10.24 12.63 19.55
C ALA A 98 -10.67 13.44 18.31
N LEU A 99 -10.27 14.72 18.24
CA LEU A 99 -10.58 15.61 17.11
C LEU A 99 -10.16 15.03 15.76
N PHE A 100 -9.01 14.37 15.70
CA PHE A 100 -8.54 13.70 14.47
C PHE A 100 -9.56 12.66 13.97
N TRP A 101 -10.04 11.79 14.86
CA TRP A 101 -10.99 10.73 14.52
C TRP A 101 -12.38 11.27 14.17
N GLU A 102 -12.83 12.32 14.85
CA GLU A 102 -14.10 13.00 14.55
C GLU A 102 -14.07 13.66 13.17
N GLN A 103 -12.96 14.28 12.80
CA GLN A 103 -12.79 15.00 11.52
C GLN A 103 -12.39 14.09 10.35
N LEU A 104 -12.04 12.83 10.60
CA LEU A 104 -11.56 11.94 9.56
C LEU A 104 -12.63 11.69 8.47
N PRO A 105 -12.34 11.90 7.17
CA PRO A 105 -13.31 11.67 6.10
C PRO A 105 -13.83 10.23 6.08
N GLN A 106 -15.12 10.04 5.81
CA GLN A 106 -15.71 8.72 5.60
C GLN A 106 -15.67 8.35 4.11
N ILE A 107 -15.45 7.06 3.80
CA ILE A 107 -15.66 6.57 2.43
C ILE A 107 -17.17 6.42 2.22
N MET A 108 -17.77 7.29 1.43
CA MET A 108 -19.10 7.02 0.89
C MET A 108 -18.97 5.91 -0.16
N LYS A 109 -19.47 4.71 0.17
CA LYS A 109 -19.79 3.75 -0.89
C LYS A 109 -20.95 4.36 -1.66
N LEU A 110 -20.68 4.85 -2.87
CA LEU A 110 -21.72 4.91 -3.89
C LEU A 110 -22.20 3.47 -4.08
N LEU A 111 -23.34 3.13 -3.47
CA LEU A 111 -24.15 2.03 -3.95
C LEU A 111 -24.48 2.40 -5.39
N ILE A 112 -23.70 1.87 -6.34
CA ILE A 112 -24.15 1.76 -7.71
C ILE A 112 -25.40 0.89 -7.62
N LEU A 113 -26.56 1.54 -7.65
CA LEU A 113 -27.84 0.91 -7.92
C LEU A 113 -27.70 0.21 -9.27
N SER A 114 -27.32 -1.06 -9.24
CA SER A 114 -27.46 -1.98 -10.38
C SER A 114 -28.92 -2.41 -10.57
N ILE A 115 -29.86 -1.52 -10.25
CA ILE A 115 -31.30 -1.72 -10.37
C ILE A 115 -31.81 -0.44 -11.05
N LEU A 116 -31.79 -0.41 -12.38
CA LEU A 116 -32.57 0.43 -13.31
C LEU A 116 -31.78 0.56 -14.62
N PHE A 117 -31.72 -0.51 -15.39
CA PHE A 117 -31.67 -0.53 -16.88
C PHE A 117 -31.66 -2.01 -17.32
N LYS A 118 -32.73 -2.72 -16.95
CA LYS A 118 -33.27 -3.81 -17.75
C LYS A 118 -34.70 -3.37 -18.07
N SER A 119 -34.86 -2.72 -19.20
CA SER A 119 -36.12 -2.66 -19.95
C SER A 119 -35.78 -2.92 -21.41
#